data_AF-A0A317HPI2-F1
#
_entry.id   AF-A0A317HPI2-F1
#
_cell.length_a   1.000
_cell.length_b   1.000
_cell.length_c   1.000
_cell.angle_alpha   90.00
_cell.angle_beta   90.00
_cell.angle_gamma   90.00
#
_symmetry.space_group_name_H-M   'P 1'
#
loop_
_entity.id
_entity.type
_entity.pdbx_description
1 polymer ?
#
loop_
_entity_poly.entity_id
_entity_poly.type
_entity_poly.pdbx_seq_one_letter_code
_entity_poly.pdbx_strand_id
1 'polypeptide(L)'
;ASGDMEMVAQAEHISGHVEHALGNVNAARDRFAHSIEGFRALAIPSGRGNALSGMAVLALATDDTGQAERLLYEATSVLREAGPWFLTWALYVRAILAVRRGNPDDAIALARESLTRIRELHDKFAFVYALVPLAAAAVLKGDDAWAARIVGVRDAVTERTGVTVVDKSAQDLEKQSERNARARLGPDLWARAYAAGRTASIDSLMKDIDSVL
;
A
#
# COMPACT_ATOMS: atom_id res chain seq x y z
N ALA A 1 11.31 18.97 26.80
CA ALA A 1 12.56 18.31 26.34
C ALA A 1 12.27 17.10 25.45
N SER A 2 11.79 15.95 25.97
CA SER A 2 11.48 14.77 25.13
C SER A 2 10.28 14.97 24.18
N GLY A 3 9.20 15.61 24.66
CA GLY A 3 8.02 15.92 23.83
C GLY A 3 8.32 16.90 22.70
N ASP A 4 9.25 17.84 22.90
CA ASP A 4 9.68 18.77 21.85
C ASP A 4 10.45 18.03 20.75
N MET A 5 11.28 17.05 21.13
CA MET A 5 12.03 16.22 20.18
C MET A 5 11.14 15.25 19.41
N GLU A 6 10.10 14.69 20.03
CA GLU A 6 9.10 13.89 19.33
C GLU A 6 8.35 14.71 18.29
N MET A 7 7.94 15.93 18.67
CA MET A 7 7.27 16.85 17.75
C MET A 7 8.18 17.24 16.58
N VAL A 8 9.48 17.45 16.82
CA VAL A 8 10.46 17.67 15.75
C VAL A 8 10.55 16.46 14.83
N ALA A 9 10.69 15.25 15.36
CA ALA A 9 10.76 14.04 14.54
C ALA A 9 9.49 13.83 13.69
N GLN A 10 8.31 14.15 14.25
CA GLN A 10 7.04 14.12 13.54
C GLN A 10 6.93 15.22 12.47
N ALA A 11 7.42 16.43 12.77
CA ALA A 11 7.44 17.52 11.80
C ALA A 11 8.35 17.19 10.61
N GLU A 12 9.55 16.65 10.87
CA GLU A 12 10.47 16.18 9.83
C GLU A 12 9.82 15.06 8.98
N HIS A 13 9.06 14.14 9.59
CA HIS A 13 8.31 13.12 8.84
C HIS A 13 7.29 13.74 7.87
N ILE A 14 6.47 14.68 8.36
CA ILE A 14 5.46 15.38 7.55
C ILE A 14 6.13 16.21 6.46
N SER A 15 7.21 16.93 6.78
CA SER A 15 8.00 17.69 5.82
C SER A 15 8.58 16.81 4.73
N GLY A 16 9.00 15.57 5.03
CA GLY A 16 9.43 14.60 4.03
C GLY A 16 8.37 14.33 2.97
N HIS A 17 7.10 14.15 3.39
CA HIS A 17 5.98 13.97 2.44
C HIS A 17 5.68 15.23 1.64
N VAL A 18 5.76 16.41 2.26
CA VAL A 18 5.54 17.71 1.58
C VAL A 18 6.61 17.94 0.51
N GLU A 19 7.89 17.78 0.85
CA GLU A 19 9.00 17.95 -0.08
C GLU A 19 8.90 16.93 -1.24
N HIS A 20 8.52 15.70 -0.95
CA HIS A 20 8.28 14.69 -1.98
C HIS A 20 7.15 15.10 -2.93
N ALA A 21 6.02 15.59 -2.40
CA ALA A 21 4.91 16.07 -3.21
C ALA A 21 5.28 17.29 -4.08
N LEU A 22 6.21 18.12 -3.62
CA LEU A 22 6.78 19.25 -4.38
C LEU A 22 7.86 18.82 -5.40
N GLY A 23 8.27 17.54 -5.41
CA GLY A 23 9.32 17.02 -6.28
C GLY A 23 10.75 17.27 -5.78
N ASN A 24 10.92 17.79 -4.57
CA ASN A 24 12.22 18.09 -3.96
C ASN A 24 12.83 16.83 -3.34
N VAL A 25 13.27 15.89 -4.18
CA VAL A 25 13.72 14.54 -3.78
C VAL A 25 14.82 14.58 -2.70
N ASN A 26 15.83 15.45 -2.85
CA ASN A 26 16.92 15.53 -1.88
C ASN A 26 16.44 16.05 -0.52
N ALA A 27 15.63 17.12 -0.53
CA ALA A 27 15.06 17.65 0.70
C ALA A 27 14.18 16.60 1.39
N ALA A 28 13.30 15.92 0.64
CA ALA A 28 12.46 14.85 1.18
C ALA A 28 13.29 13.74 1.86
N ARG A 29 14.40 13.32 1.22
CA ARG A 29 15.32 12.32 1.77
C ARG A 29 15.91 12.78 3.10
N ASP A 30 16.41 14.01 3.16
CA ASP A 30 17.02 14.56 4.37
C ASP A 30 16.00 14.67 5.52
N ARG A 31 14.77 15.14 5.21
CA ARG A 31 13.66 15.21 6.16
C ARG A 31 13.29 13.85 6.73
N PHE A 32 13.15 12.83 5.87
CA PHE A 32 12.90 11.46 6.36
C PHE A 32 14.07 10.92 7.19
N ALA A 33 15.32 11.18 6.81
CA ALA A 33 16.50 10.73 7.56
C ALA A 33 16.52 11.30 8.98
N HIS A 34 16.33 12.62 9.13
CA HIS A 34 16.25 13.26 10.45
C HIS A 34 15.10 12.70 11.29
N SER A 35 13.94 12.45 10.68
CA SER A 35 12.80 11.83 11.38
C SER A 35 13.11 10.41 11.88
N ILE A 36 13.72 9.58 11.04
CA ILE A 36 14.13 8.20 11.40
C ILE A 36 15.11 8.22 12.57
N GLU A 37 16.11 9.10 12.54
CA GLU A 37 17.09 9.23 13.62
C GLU A 37 16.45 9.74 14.92
N GLY A 38 15.54 10.72 14.82
CA GLY A 38 14.79 11.25 15.96
C GLY A 38 13.95 10.16 16.64
N PHE A 39 13.13 9.44 15.89
CA PHE A 39 12.32 8.35 16.45
C PHE A 39 13.16 7.17 16.95
N ARG A 40 14.33 6.90 16.34
CA ARG A 40 15.30 5.92 16.87
C ARG A 40 15.84 6.36 18.23
N ALA A 41 16.25 7.62 18.38
CA ALA A 41 16.78 8.15 19.63
C ALA A 41 15.76 8.17 20.76
N LEU A 42 14.48 8.38 20.42
CA LEU A 42 13.35 8.37 21.36
C LEU A 42 12.80 6.97 21.65
N ALA A 43 13.31 5.92 20.98
CA ALA A 43 12.79 4.56 21.07
C ALA A 43 11.27 4.48 20.81
N ILE A 44 10.82 5.14 19.73
CA ILE A 44 9.42 5.11 19.26
C ILE A 44 9.35 4.29 17.96
N PRO A 45 9.07 2.97 18.03
CA PRO A 45 9.11 2.08 16.88
C PRO A 45 8.10 2.45 15.79
N SER A 46 6.88 2.84 16.19
CA SER A 46 5.81 3.24 15.26
C SER A 46 6.22 4.43 14.38
N GLY A 47 6.76 5.49 15.00
CA GLY A 47 7.26 6.68 14.31
C GLY A 47 8.41 6.34 13.35
N ARG A 48 9.40 5.57 13.83
CA ARG A 48 10.54 5.13 13.01
C ARG A 48 10.09 4.33 11.79
N GLY A 49 9.20 3.35 12.00
CA GLY A 49 8.70 2.51 10.92
C GLY A 49 7.87 3.26 9.89
N ASN A 50 7.08 4.24 10.31
CA ASN A 50 6.34 5.11 9.40
C ASN A 50 7.28 6.00 8.56
N ALA A 51 8.29 6.60 9.19
CA ALA A 51 9.29 7.40 8.49
C ALA A 51 10.13 6.57 7.50
N LEU A 52 10.52 5.35 7.87
CA LEU A 52 11.16 4.39 6.96
C LEU A 52 10.27 4.05 5.76
N SER A 53 8.97 3.84 5.99
CA SER A 53 8.00 3.57 4.93
C SER A 53 7.84 4.77 3.99
N GLY A 54 7.84 6.00 4.52
CA GLY A 54 7.85 7.23 3.73
C GLY A 54 9.09 7.36 2.85
N MET A 55 10.29 7.10 3.40
CA MET A 55 11.53 7.09 2.63
C MET A 55 11.54 5.99 1.56
N ALA A 56 10.93 4.83 1.83
CA ALA A 56 10.78 3.78 0.83
C ALA A 56 9.89 4.18 -0.34
N VAL A 57 8.81 4.92 -0.09
CA VAL A 57 7.97 5.49 -1.16
C VAL A 57 8.77 6.46 -2.02
N LEU A 58 9.61 7.30 -1.42
CA LEU A 58 10.51 8.20 -2.16
C LEU A 58 11.52 7.40 -3.01
N ALA A 59 12.07 6.31 -2.48
CA ALA A 59 12.96 5.42 -3.24
C ALA A 59 12.23 4.76 -4.43
N LEU A 60 10.98 4.31 -4.25
CA LEU A 60 10.14 3.81 -5.36
C LEU A 60 9.83 4.87 -6.42
N ALA A 61 9.60 6.12 -6.01
CA ALA A 61 9.35 7.22 -6.93
C ALA A 61 10.59 7.59 -7.77
N THR A 62 11.78 7.26 -7.27
CA THR A 62 13.08 7.49 -7.94
C THR A 62 13.66 6.22 -8.58
N ASP A 63 12.85 5.16 -8.68
CA ASP A 63 13.19 3.85 -9.24
C ASP A 63 14.33 3.09 -8.51
N ASP A 64 14.71 3.52 -7.30
CA ASP A 64 15.64 2.78 -6.44
C ASP A 64 14.89 1.68 -5.66
N THR A 65 14.47 0.65 -6.40
CA THR A 65 13.73 -0.48 -5.84
C THR A 65 14.54 -1.27 -4.81
N GLY A 66 15.88 -1.26 -4.91
CA GLY A 66 16.77 -1.92 -3.96
C GLY A 66 16.82 -1.21 -2.61
N GLN A 67 16.89 0.12 -2.61
CA GLN A 67 16.78 0.91 -1.39
C GLN A 67 15.38 0.79 -0.77
N ALA A 68 14.33 0.86 -1.59
CA ALA A 68 12.95 0.69 -1.13
C ALA A 68 12.75 -0.63 -0.37
N GLU A 69 13.28 -1.74 -0.90
CA GLU A 69 13.21 -3.05 -0.25
C GLU A 69 13.88 -3.07 1.12
N ARG A 70 15.11 -2.56 1.22
CA ARG A 70 15.86 -2.52 2.49
C ARG A 70 15.11 -1.70 3.55
N LEU A 71 14.61 -0.52 3.16
CA LEU A 71 13.84 0.36 4.04
C LEU A 71 12.54 -0.30 4.50
N LEU A 72 11.83 -1.00 3.61
CA LEU A 72 10.59 -1.69 3.95
C LEU A 72 10.81 -2.93 4.81
N TYR A 73 11.91 -3.66 4.60
CA TYR A 73 12.30 -4.76 5.47
C TYR A 73 12.53 -4.24 6.90
N GLU A 74 13.32 -3.18 7.04
CA GLU A 74 13.56 -2.54 8.33
C GLU A 74 12.26 -2.00 8.95
N ALA A 75 11.43 -1.29 8.16
CA ALA A 75 10.15 -0.77 8.63
C ALA A 75 9.25 -1.89 9.16
N THR A 76 9.05 -2.96 8.40
CA THR A 76 8.20 -4.07 8.85
C THR A 76 8.76 -4.81 10.06
N SER A 77 10.09 -4.92 10.20
CA SER A 77 10.71 -5.48 11.40
C SER A 77 10.39 -4.65 12.63
N VAL A 78 10.56 -3.32 12.55
CA VAL A 78 10.31 -2.39 13.66
C VAL A 78 8.81 -2.30 13.99
N LEU A 79 7.95 -2.30 12.99
CA LEU A 79 6.50 -2.13 13.17
C LEU A 79 5.80 -3.37 13.71
N ARG A 80 6.37 -4.57 13.53
CA ARG A 80 5.83 -5.82 14.13
C ARG A 80 5.72 -5.71 15.65
N GLU A 81 6.65 -5.00 16.29
CA GLU A 81 6.68 -4.78 17.74
C GLU A 81 5.77 -3.62 18.19
N ALA A 82 5.40 -2.73 17.26
CA ALA A 82 4.59 -1.54 17.54
C ALA A 82 3.06 -1.80 17.52
N GLY A 83 2.62 -2.89 16.89
CA GLY A 83 1.23 -3.30 16.81
C GLY A 83 0.69 -3.43 15.37
N PRO A 84 -0.44 -4.14 15.18
CA PRO A 84 -0.92 -4.55 13.85
C PRO A 84 -1.33 -3.39 12.94
N TRP A 85 -1.79 -2.26 13.50
CA TRP A 85 -2.23 -1.08 12.74
C TRP A 85 -1.08 -0.45 11.95
N PHE A 86 0.11 -0.36 12.54
CA PHE A 86 1.23 0.33 11.90
C PHE A 86 1.79 -0.47 10.71
N LEU A 87 1.61 -1.78 10.70
CA LEU A 87 2.19 -2.65 9.68
C LEU A 87 1.45 -2.58 8.33
N THR A 88 0.16 -2.22 8.31
CA THR A 88 -0.68 -2.24 7.09
C THR A 88 -0.14 -1.34 5.99
N TRP A 89 0.32 -0.13 6.32
CA TRP A 89 0.93 0.79 5.35
C TRP A 89 2.22 0.22 4.76
N ALA A 90 3.11 -0.31 5.61
CA ALA A 90 4.36 -0.90 5.14
C ALA A 90 4.12 -2.14 4.26
N LEU A 91 3.12 -2.99 4.60
CA LEU A 91 2.72 -4.13 3.77
C LEU A 91 2.17 -3.69 2.41
N TYR A 92 1.35 -2.64 2.39
CA TYR A 92 0.83 -2.05 1.17
C TYR A 92 1.97 -1.56 0.24
N VAL A 93 2.94 -0.80 0.77
CA VAL A 93 4.08 -0.32 -0.03
C VAL A 93 4.95 -1.49 -0.52
N ARG A 94 5.15 -2.53 0.30
CA ARG A 94 5.84 -3.76 -0.13
C ARG A 94 5.09 -4.48 -1.25
N ALA A 95 3.76 -4.54 -1.20
CA ALA A 95 2.96 -5.16 -2.25
C ALA A 95 3.08 -4.38 -3.57
N ILE A 96 3.12 -3.04 -3.53
CA ILE A 96 3.42 -2.21 -4.71
C ILE A 96 4.82 -2.51 -5.27
N LEU A 97 5.82 -2.62 -4.40
CA LEU A 97 7.18 -2.97 -4.83
C LEU A 97 7.22 -4.36 -5.51
N ALA A 98 6.52 -5.34 -4.95
CA ALA A 98 6.42 -6.68 -5.54
C ALA A 98 5.76 -6.65 -6.93
N VAL A 99 4.67 -5.88 -7.09
CA VAL A 99 4.05 -5.64 -8.41
C VAL A 99 5.03 -5.01 -9.39
N ARG A 100 5.76 -3.95 -8.97
CA ARG A 100 6.76 -3.28 -9.83
C ARG A 100 7.90 -4.19 -10.26
N ARG A 101 8.23 -5.21 -9.44
CA ARG A 101 9.25 -6.22 -9.75
C ARG A 101 8.72 -7.40 -10.57
N GLY A 102 7.42 -7.44 -10.86
CA GLY A 102 6.81 -8.56 -11.58
C GLY A 102 6.64 -9.81 -10.73
N ASN A 103 6.54 -9.66 -9.40
CA ASN A 103 6.32 -10.75 -8.45
C ASN A 103 4.86 -10.74 -7.94
N PRO A 104 3.89 -11.23 -8.73
CA PRO A 104 2.48 -11.20 -8.35
C PRO A 104 2.19 -12.04 -7.10
N ASP A 105 2.83 -13.18 -6.92
CA ASP A 105 2.56 -14.08 -5.78
C ASP A 105 2.98 -13.42 -4.45
N ASP A 106 4.14 -12.77 -4.42
CA ASP A 106 4.59 -11.98 -3.25
C ASP A 106 3.61 -10.84 -2.95
N ALA A 107 3.14 -10.13 -3.98
CA ALA A 107 2.18 -9.04 -3.83
C ALA A 107 0.84 -9.53 -3.26
N ILE A 108 0.34 -10.68 -3.74
CA ILE A 108 -0.90 -11.31 -3.25
C ILE A 108 -0.73 -11.74 -1.78
N ALA A 109 0.39 -12.38 -1.43
CA ALA A 109 0.66 -12.81 -0.06
C ALA A 109 0.73 -11.60 0.92
N LEU A 110 1.39 -10.51 0.51
CA LEU A 110 1.46 -9.27 1.30
C LEU A 110 0.09 -8.60 1.45
N ALA A 111 -0.69 -8.53 0.37
CA ALA A 111 -2.06 -8.00 0.40
C ALA A 111 -2.96 -8.85 1.31
N ARG A 112 -2.85 -10.18 1.26
CA ARG A 112 -3.55 -11.11 2.15
C ARG A 112 -3.25 -10.88 3.62
N GLU A 113 -1.96 -10.75 3.95
CA GLU A 113 -1.52 -10.47 5.32
C GLU A 113 -2.12 -9.14 5.80
N SER A 114 -2.05 -8.10 4.95
CA SER A 114 -2.64 -6.80 5.25
C SER A 114 -4.16 -6.90 5.46
N LEU A 115 -4.89 -7.54 4.56
CA LEU A 115 -6.35 -7.69 4.62
C LEU A 115 -6.81 -8.47 5.86
N THR A 116 -6.03 -9.46 6.30
CA THR A 116 -6.30 -10.22 7.53
C THR A 116 -6.25 -9.29 8.76
N ARG A 117 -5.23 -8.44 8.85
CA ARG A 117 -5.08 -7.44 9.94
C ARG A 117 -6.15 -6.35 9.85
N ILE A 118 -6.41 -5.85 8.64
CA ILE A 118 -7.43 -4.84 8.38
C ILE A 118 -8.82 -5.34 8.81
N ARG A 119 -9.12 -6.62 8.59
CA ARG A 119 -10.37 -7.24 9.03
C ARG A 119 -10.53 -7.19 10.55
N GLU A 120 -9.47 -7.45 11.30
CA GLU A 120 -9.47 -7.38 12.77
C GLU A 120 -9.64 -5.93 13.28
N LEU A 121 -9.09 -4.97 12.54
CA LEU A 121 -9.10 -3.54 12.89
C LEU A 121 -10.33 -2.78 12.39
N HIS A 122 -11.15 -3.40 11.52
CA HIS A 122 -12.26 -2.78 10.80
C HIS A 122 -11.86 -1.49 10.03
N ASP A 123 -10.60 -1.42 9.57
CA ASP A 123 -10.04 -0.23 8.91
C ASP A 123 -10.41 -0.15 7.43
N LYS A 124 -11.41 0.68 7.12
CA LYS A 124 -11.89 0.89 5.75
C LYS A 124 -10.87 1.63 4.87
N PHE A 125 -9.98 2.44 5.45
CA PHE A 125 -8.94 3.15 4.71
C PHE A 125 -7.91 2.15 4.21
N ALA A 126 -7.26 1.43 5.12
CA ALA A 126 -6.26 0.44 4.74
C ALA A 126 -6.85 -0.66 3.83
N PHE A 127 -8.15 -0.97 3.96
CA PHE A 127 -8.84 -1.88 3.05
C PHE A 127 -8.75 -1.43 1.58
N VAL A 128 -9.17 -0.20 1.27
CA VAL A 128 -9.17 0.32 -0.12
C VAL A 128 -7.75 0.36 -0.69
N TYR A 129 -6.76 0.76 0.12
CA TYR A 129 -5.35 0.78 -0.30
C TYR A 129 -4.81 -0.61 -0.62
N ALA A 130 -5.13 -1.63 0.19
CA ALA A 130 -4.66 -3.00 -0.03
C ALA A 130 -5.19 -3.63 -1.33
N LEU A 131 -6.34 -3.17 -1.83
CA LEU A 131 -6.93 -3.69 -3.07
C LEU A 131 -6.22 -3.19 -4.34
N VAL A 132 -5.48 -2.08 -4.29
CA VAL A 132 -4.75 -1.55 -5.45
C VAL A 132 -3.63 -2.50 -5.92
N PRO A 133 -2.62 -2.84 -5.08
CA PRO A 133 -1.59 -3.78 -5.49
C PRO A 133 -2.15 -5.20 -5.69
N LEU A 134 -3.22 -5.58 -5.00
CA LEU A 134 -3.88 -6.88 -5.22
C LEU A 134 -4.48 -6.98 -6.62
N ALA A 135 -5.23 -5.97 -7.07
CA ALA A 135 -5.76 -5.93 -8.43
C ALA A 135 -4.63 -5.93 -9.47
N ALA A 136 -3.58 -5.14 -9.24
CA ALA A 136 -2.41 -5.13 -10.12
C ALA A 136 -1.70 -6.50 -10.19
N ALA A 137 -1.58 -7.20 -9.06
CA ALA A 137 -1.01 -8.54 -9.00
C ALA A 137 -1.87 -9.57 -9.75
N ALA A 138 -3.20 -9.50 -9.64
CA ALA A 138 -4.12 -10.32 -10.42
C ALA A 138 -3.93 -10.13 -11.94
N VAL A 139 -3.79 -8.87 -12.37
CA VAL A 139 -3.48 -8.49 -13.77
C VAL A 139 -2.15 -9.07 -14.24
N LEU A 140 -1.11 -9.04 -13.39
CA LEU A 140 0.20 -9.63 -13.69
C LEU A 140 0.15 -11.15 -13.78
N LYS A 141 -0.68 -11.79 -12.97
CA LYS A 141 -0.92 -13.24 -12.99
C LYS A 141 -1.79 -13.69 -14.19
N GLY A 142 -2.36 -12.74 -14.93
CA GLY A 142 -3.23 -13.00 -16.08
C GLY A 142 -4.68 -13.30 -15.72
N ASP A 143 -5.08 -13.14 -14.46
CA ASP A 143 -6.47 -13.31 -14.02
C ASP A 143 -7.21 -11.97 -14.04
N ASP A 144 -7.49 -11.50 -15.25
CA ASP A 144 -8.18 -10.22 -15.48
C ASP A 144 -9.62 -10.23 -14.92
N ALA A 145 -10.25 -11.41 -14.84
CA ALA A 145 -11.58 -11.56 -14.26
C ALA A 145 -11.54 -11.37 -12.74
N TRP A 146 -10.53 -11.91 -12.06
CA TRP A 146 -10.32 -11.65 -10.64
C TRP A 146 -9.93 -10.20 -10.38
N ALA A 147 -9.08 -9.59 -11.22
CA ALA A 147 -8.78 -8.17 -11.13
C ALA A 147 -10.06 -7.30 -11.21
N ALA A 148 -10.97 -7.61 -12.14
CA ALA A 148 -12.26 -6.92 -12.25
C ALA A 148 -13.13 -7.11 -10.99
N ARG A 149 -13.15 -8.31 -10.39
CA ARG A 149 -13.85 -8.55 -9.11
C ARG A 149 -13.26 -7.69 -7.99
N ILE A 150 -11.92 -7.64 -7.84
CA ILE A 150 -11.24 -6.84 -6.82
C ILE A 150 -11.58 -5.35 -6.98
N VAL A 151 -11.56 -4.84 -8.21
CA VAL A 151 -11.96 -3.46 -8.55
C VAL A 151 -13.43 -3.21 -8.17
N GLY A 152 -14.33 -4.15 -8.44
CA GLY A 152 -15.72 -4.08 -7.99
C GLY A 152 -15.88 -3.99 -6.47
N VAL A 153 -15.12 -4.79 -5.71
CA VAL A 153 -15.11 -4.75 -4.24
C VAL A 153 -14.65 -3.37 -3.75
N ARG A 154 -13.53 -2.88 -4.30
CA ARG A 154 -12.95 -1.58 -3.95
C ARG A 154 -13.95 -0.45 -4.16
N ASP A 155 -14.53 -0.37 -5.35
CA ASP A 155 -15.43 0.73 -5.71
C ASP A 155 -16.71 0.72 -4.87
N ALA A 156 -17.27 -0.46 -4.57
CA ALA A 156 -18.42 -0.58 -3.69
C ALA A 156 -18.14 -0.07 -2.26
N VAL A 157 -16.91 -0.29 -1.75
CA VAL A 157 -16.49 0.25 -0.45
C VAL A 157 -16.25 1.76 -0.54
N THR A 158 -15.57 2.24 -1.58
CA THR A 158 -15.35 3.67 -1.85
C THR A 158 -16.66 4.43 -1.88
N GLU A 159 -17.66 3.98 -2.64
CA GLU A 159 -18.98 4.63 -2.73
C GLU A 159 -19.72 4.70 -1.39
N ARG A 160 -19.63 3.64 -0.58
CA ARG A 160 -20.29 3.59 0.74
C ARG A 160 -19.61 4.44 1.80
N THR A 161 -18.34 4.77 1.63
CA THR A 161 -17.51 5.33 2.71
C THR A 161 -16.87 6.67 2.36
N GLY A 162 -16.81 7.03 1.09
CA GLY A 162 -16.09 8.20 0.57
C GLY A 162 -14.57 8.05 0.54
N VAL A 163 -14.03 6.90 0.99
CA VAL A 163 -12.58 6.66 1.03
C VAL A 163 -12.04 6.48 -0.38
N THR A 164 -11.02 7.24 -0.74
CA THR A 164 -10.33 7.14 -2.03
C THR A 164 -8.83 7.07 -1.85
N VAL A 165 -8.14 6.50 -2.84
CA VAL A 165 -6.68 6.49 -2.90
C VAL A 165 -6.20 7.86 -3.39
N VAL A 166 -5.38 8.54 -2.59
CA VAL A 166 -5.00 9.94 -2.87
C VAL A 166 -3.58 10.10 -3.40
N ASP A 167 -2.71 9.11 -3.24
CA ASP A 167 -1.35 9.20 -3.75
C ASP A 167 -1.27 8.88 -5.26
N LYS A 168 -0.46 9.66 -5.98
CA LYS A 168 -0.39 9.61 -7.44
C LYS A 168 0.14 8.27 -7.96
N SER A 169 1.13 7.68 -7.29
CA SER A 169 1.74 6.41 -7.72
C SER A 169 0.71 5.28 -7.71
N ALA A 170 -0.10 5.21 -6.65
CA ALA A 170 -1.15 4.20 -6.55
C ALA A 170 -2.28 4.44 -7.55
N GLN A 171 -2.68 5.71 -7.76
CA GLN A 171 -3.65 6.06 -8.80
C GLN A 171 -3.18 5.67 -10.21
N ASP A 172 -1.90 5.88 -10.52
CA ASP A 172 -1.33 5.50 -11.81
C ASP A 172 -1.29 3.98 -11.97
N LEU A 173 -0.90 3.24 -10.92
CA LEU A 173 -0.91 1.77 -10.91
C LEU A 173 -2.32 1.20 -11.07
N GLU A 174 -3.28 1.75 -10.33
CA GLU A 174 -4.70 1.42 -10.42
C GLU A 174 -5.22 1.60 -11.86
N LYS A 175 -5.08 2.81 -12.42
CA LYS A 175 -5.56 3.13 -13.76
C LYS A 175 -4.90 2.26 -14.80
N GLN A 176 -3.62 1.97 -14.67
CA GLN A 176 -2.92 1.11 -15.62
C GLN A 176 -3.42 -0.33 -15.57
N SER A 177 -3.56 -0.88 -14.37
CA SER A 177 -4.00 -2.26 -14.16
C SER A 177 -5.42 -2.48 -14.64
N GLU A 178 -6.33 -1.56 -14.29
CA GLU A 178 -7.72 -1.60 -14.73
C GLU A 178 -7.85 -1.50 -16.25
N ARG A 179 -7.16 -0.54 -16.88
CA ARG A 179 -7.17 -0.40 -18.35
C ARG A 179 -6.70 -1.68 -19.04
N ASN A 180 -5.62 -2.29 -18.53
CA ASN A 180 -5.07 -3.52 -19.10
C ASN A 180 -6.05 -4.69 -18.99
N ALA A 181 -6.60 -4.93 -17.79
CA ALA A 181 -7.56 -6.03 -17.60
C ALA A 181 -8.82 -5.82 -18.42
N ARG A 182 -9.38 -4.60 -18.45
CA ARG A 182 -10.59 -4.29 -19.22
C ARG A 182 -10.37 -4.48 -20.72
N ALA A 183 -9.20 -4.12 -21.24
CA ALA A 183 -8.86 -4.31 -22.64
C ALA A 183 -8.73 -5.79 -23.02
N ARG A 184 -8.11 -6.62 -22.17
CA ARG A 184 -7.91 -8.06 -22.44
C ARG A 184 -9.16 -8.90 -22.22
N LEU A 185 -9.91 -8.61 -21.16
CA LEU A 185 -11.11 -9.37 -20.78
C LEU A 185 -12.32 -9.03 -21.65
N GLY A 186 -12.36 -7.81 -22.19
CA GLY A 186 -13.49 -7.29 -22.96
C GLY A 186 -14.66 -6.82 -22.09
N PRO A 187 -15.56 -5.99 -22.64
CA PRO A 187 -16.56 -5.24 -21.88
C PRO A 187 -17.57 -6.12 -21.14
N ASP A 188 -18.06 -7.20 -21.75
CA ASP A 188 -19.14 -8.03 -21.18
C ASP A 188 -18.66 -8.90 -20.01
N LEU A 189 -17.46 -9.47 -20.15
CA LEU A 189 -16.84 -10.26 -19.09
C LEU A 189 -16.36 -9.36 -17.96
N TRP A 190 -15.80 -8.18 -18.28
CA TRP A 190 -15.47 -7.15 -17.29
C TRP A 190 -16.70 -6.75 -16.47
N ALA A 191 -17.81 -6.37 -17.13
CA ALA A 191 -19.02 -5.93 -16.45
C ALA A 191 -19.58 -7.00 -15.50
N ARG A 192 -19.58 -8.27 -15.92
CA ARG A 192 -20.04 -9.39 -15.09
C ARG A 192 -19.14 -9.62 -13.87
N ALA A 193 -17.82 -9.69 -14.07
CA ALA A 193 -16.88 -9.90 -12.98
C ALA A 193 -16.87 -8.72 -12.00
N TYR A 194 -16.87 -7.50 -12.53
CA TYR A 194 -16.98 -6.27 -11.74
C TYR A 194 -18.26 -6.25 -10.88
N ALA A 195 -19.42 -6.55 -11.48
CA ALA A 195 -20.69 -6.61 -10.75
C ALA A 195 -20.70 -7.69 -9.65
N ALA A 196 -20.08 -8.85 -9.89
CA ALA A 196 -19.90 -9.88 -8.87
C ALA A 196 -19.01 -9.39 -7.71
N GLY A 197 -17.95 -8.64 -8.02
CA GLY A 197 -17.09 -8.01 -7.02
C GLY A 197 -17.83 -7.01 -6.14
N ARG A 198 -18.70 -6.19 -6.71
CA ARG A 198 -19.47 -5.16 -5.98
C ARG A 198 -20.38 -5.72 -4.88
N THR A 199 -20.77 -6.98 -4.98
CA THR A 199 -21.63 -7.65 -3.99
C THR A 199 -20.85 -8.62 -3.10
N ALA A 200 -19.55 -8.79 -3.31
CA ALA A 200 -18.72 -9.71 -2.56
C ALA A 200 -18.38 -9.16 -1.15
N SER A 201 -18.28 -10.07 -0.18
CA SER A 201 -17.81 -9.76 1.16
C SER A 201 -16.28 -9.87 1.24
N ILE A 202 -15.68 -9.29 2.29
CA ILE A 202 -14.26 -9.47 2.58
C ILE A 202 -13.90 -10.96 2.73
N ASP A 203 -14.77 -11.78 3.32
CA ASP A 203 -14.51 -13.22 3.46
C ASP A 203 -14.52 -13.95 2.12
N SER A 204 -15.37 -13.54 1.18
CA SER A 204 -15.33 -14.07 -0.19
C SER A 204 -14.03 -13.68 -0.89
N LEU A 205 -13.58 -12.43 -0.74
CA LEU A 205 -12.32 -11.98 -1.29
C LEU A 205 -11.12 -12.74 -0.67
N MET A 206 -11.12 -12.97 0.63
CA MET A 206 -10.08 -13.76 1.29
C MET A 206 -10.02 -15.20 0.78
N LYS A 207 -11.18 -15.82 0.50
CA LYS A 207 -11.23 -17.15 -0.13
C LYS A 207 -10.69 -17.16 -1.56
N ASP A 208 -11.02 -16.14 -2.35
CA ASP A 208 -10.46 -15.99 -3.71
C ASP A 208 -8.93 -15.90 -3.64
N ILE A 209 -8.38 -15.10 -2.69
CA ILE A 209 -6.94 -14.99 -2.46
C ILE A 209 -6.32 -16.35 -2.08
N ASP A 210 -6.94 -17.09 -1.16
CA ASP A 210 -6.46 -18.40 -0.72
C ASP A 210 -6.45 -19.44 -1.86
N SER A 211 -7.29 -19.28 -2.88
CA SER A 211 -7.35 -20.20 -4.03
C SER A 211 -6.24 -20.00 -5.06
N VAL A 212 -5.55 -18.85 -5.01
CA VAL A 212 -4.51 -18.48 -5.99
C VAL A 212 -3.11 -18.39 -5.40
N LEU A 213 -2.93 -18.59 -4.09
CA LEU A 213 -1.63 -18.75 -3.45
C LEU A 213 -1.19 -20.21 -3.46
#